data_AF-A0A3D4ZHV4-F1
#
_entry.id   AF-A0A3D4ZHV4-F1
#
_cell.length_a   1.000
_cell.length_b   1.000
_cell.length_c   1.000
_cell.angle_alpha   90.00
_cell.angle_beta   90.00
_cell.angle_gamma   90.00
#
_symmetry.space_group_name_H-M   'P 1'
#
loop_
_entity.id
_entity.type
_entity.pdbx_description
1 polymer ?
#
loop_
_entity_poly.entity_id
_entity_poly.type
_entity_poly.pdbx_seq_one_letter_code
_entity_poly.pdbx_strand_id
1 'polypeptide(L)'
;MCASCETAYRLMQQLQGQGLQIPDQVSIVGFDEDLYTTLSNPPLTTFSVDIPLMALSAAESIINKIANPDSHFGRKTICGSLTVRQSSARITPAEWDSLNRFG
;
A
#
# COMPACT_ATOMS: atom_id res chain seq x y z
N MET A 1 -3.68 -5.83 6.04
CA MET A 1 -3.60 -4.69 5.10
C MET A 1 -4.52 -3.59 5.60
N CYS A 2 -4.05 -2.34 5.60
CA CYS A 2 -4.83 -1.17 6.02
C CYS A 2 -5.05 -0.25 4.81
N ALA A 3 -6.21 0.41 4.76
CA ALA A 3 -6.59 1.26 3.62
C ALA A 3 -5.83 2.60 3.55
N SER A 4 -5.15 3.01 4.63
CA SER A 4 -4.26 4.18 4.65
C SER A 4 -3.04 3.91 5.53
N CYS A 5 -1.94 4.59 5.26
CA CYS A 5 -0.73 4.50 6.08
C CYS A 5 -0.90 5.07 7.49
N GLU A 6 -1.75 6.09 7.67
CA GLU A 6 -2.14 6.54 9.02
C GLU A 6 -2.79 5.43 9.84
N THR A 7 -3.76 4.72 9.25
CA THR A 7 -4.46 3.62 9.93
C THR A 7 -3.50 2.49 10.28
N ALA A 8 -2.60 2.16 9.34
CA ALA A 8 -1.54 1.17 9.58
C ALA A 8 -0.65 1.59 10.76
N TYR A 9 -0.19 2.84 10.78
CA TYR A 9 0.65 3.36 11.85
C TYR A 9 -0.03 3.27 13.23
N ARG A 10 -1.29 3.71 13.33
CA ARG A 10 -2.05 3.61 14.59
C ARG A 10 -2.23 2.16 15.04
N LEU A 11 -2.49 1.26 14.10
CA LEU A 11 -2.56 -0.17 14.39
C LEU A 11 -1.22 -0.72 14.89
N MET A 12 -0.10 -0.33 14.27
CA MET A 12 1.24 -0.72 14.71
C MET A 12 1.49 -0.30 16.15
N GLN A 13 1.20 0.96 16.49
CA GLN A 13 1.35 1.47 17.86
C GLN A 13 0.52 0.68 18.87
N GLN A 14 -0.73 0.37 18.52
CA GLN A 14 -1.63 -0.37 19.42
C GLN A 14 -1.14 -1.80 19.65
N LEU A 15 -0.70 -2.50 18.60
CA LEU A 15 -0.19 -3.88 18.72
C LEU A 15 1.13 -3.93 19.48
N GLN A 16 2.03 -2.99 19.24
CA GLN A 16 3.28 -2.87 19.98
C GLN A 16 3.03 -2.54 21.46
N GLY A 17 2.05 -1.68 21.76
CA GLY A 17 1.61 -1.41 23.13
C GLY A 17 1.06 -2.65 23.85
N GLN A 18 0.60 -3.65 23.10
CA GLN A 18 0.18 -4.96 23.62
C GLN A 18 1.33 -6.00 23.64
N GLY A 19 2.56 -5.61 23.27
CA GLY A 19 3.73 -6.48 23.27
C GLY A 19 3.89 -7.36 22.02
N LEU A 20 3.07 -7.17 20.99
CA LEU A 20 3.18 -7.93 19.74
C LEU A 20 4.31 -7.38 18.85
N GLN A 21 5.08 -8.30 18.28
CA GLN A 21 6.18 -7.98 17.37
C GLN A 21 5.71 -7.89 15.91
N ILE A 22 6.16 -6.82 15.26
CA ILE A 22 5.95 -6.57 13.83
C ILE A 22 7.35 -6.55 13.20
N PRO A 23 7.61 -7.35 12.15
CA PRO A 23 6.67 -8.16 11.37
C PRO A 23 6.47 -9.60 11.87
N ASP A 24 7.21 -10.04 12.89
CA ASP A 24 7.39 -11.45 13.24
C ASP A 24 6.09 -12.19 13.62
N GLN A 25 5.23 -11.54 14.39
CA GLN A 25 3.93 -12.10 14.80
C GLN A 25 2.79 -11.57 13.94
N VAL A 26 2.89 -10.32 13.49
CA VAL A 26 1.88 -9.69 12.64
C VAL A 26 2.59 -8.86 11.58
N SER A 27 2.37 -9.22 10.31
CA SER A 27 2.78 -8.40 9.17
C SER A 27 1.72 -7.36 8.83
N ILE A 28 2.16 -6.13 8.57
CA ILE A 28 1.29 -4.99 8.27
C ILE A 28 1.75 -4.34 6.96
N VAL A 29 0.78 -4.06 6.10
CA VAL A 29 0.96 -3.38 4.82
C VAL A 29 -0.05 -2.24 4.76
N GLY A 30 0.42 -1.04 4.42
CA GLY A 30 -0.39 0.14 4.18
C GLY A 30 -0.77 0.31 2.71
N PHE A 31 -1.54 1.36 2.46
CA PHE A 31 -1.92 1.83 1.13
C PHE A 31 -1.78 3.35 1.12
N ASP A 32 -1.40 3.90 -0.03
CA ASP A 32 -0.89 5.26 -0.24
C ASP A 32 0.49 5.47 0.41
N GLU A 33 1.34 6.32 -0.17
CA GLU A 33 2.63 6.66 0.43
C GLU A 33 2.58 8.06 0.99
N ASP A 34 2.75 8.16 2.31
CA ASP A 34 2.73 9.40 3.08
C ASP A 34 3.79 9.40 4.18
N LEU A 35 3.77 10.43 5.03
CA LEU A 35 4.70 10.60 6.14
C LEU A 35 4.73 9.42 7.13
N TYR A 36 3.62 8.70 7.30
CA TYR A 36 3.54 7.60 8.26
C TYR A 36 4.39 6.40 7.83
N THR A 37 4.74 6.29 6.55
CA THR A 37 5.56 5.20 6.03
C THR A 37 6.98 5.16 6.62
N THR A 38 7.53 6.33 6.95
CA THR A 38 8.86 6.48 7.53
C THR A 38 8.82 6.76 9.04
N LEU A 39 7.74 7.35 9.55
CA LEU A 39 7.53 7.53 10.99
C LEU A 39 7.20 6.22 11.72
N SER A 40 6.63 5.23 11.04
CA SER A 40 6.39 3.91 11.60
C SER A 40 7.71 3.21 11.96
N ASN A 41 7.72 2.52 13.10
CA ASN A 41 8.80 1.62 13.47
C ASN A 41 8.21 0.22 13.71
N PRO A 42 8.58 -0.82 12.94
CA PRO A 42 9.46 -0.78 11.77
C PRO A 42 8.88 0.07 10.61
N PRO A 43 9.70 0.56 9.66
CA PRO A 43 9.25 1.23 8.45
C PRO A 43 8.19 0.42 7.68
N LEU A 44 7.09 1.07 7.30
CA LEU A 44 5.90 0.44 6.76
C LEU A 44 6.03 0.09 5.27
N THR A 45 5.81 -1.19 4.95
CA THR A 45 5.55 -1.65 3.59
C THR A 45 4.23 -1.06 3.10
N THR A 46 4.20 -0.45 1.92
CA THR A 46 2.98 0.17 1.36
C THR A 46 2.90 -0.01 -0.16
N PHE A 47 1.68 0.07 -0.69
CA PHE A 47 1.45 0.28 -2.12
C PHE A 47 1.27 1.78 -2.39
N SER A 48 2.20 2.35 -3.15
CA SER A 48 2.26 3.77 -3.50
C SER A 48 1.53 4.02 -4.82
N VAL A 49 0.61 4.99 -4.84
CA VAL A 49 -0.06 5.46 -6.06
C VAL A 49 0.69 6.69 -6.59
N ASP A 50 0.82 6.82 -7.91
CA ASP A 50 1.31 8.06 -8.53
C ASP A 50 0.22 9.16 -8.45
N ILE A 51 0.16 9.82 -7.30
CA ILE A 51 -0.81 10.89 -7.01
C ILE A 51 -0.67 12.05 -8.00
N PRO A 52 0.54 12.55 -8.34
CA PRO A 52 0.70 13.59 -9.36
C PRO A 52 0.10 13.20 -10.71
N LEU A 53 0.38 11.99 -11.20
CA LEU A 53 -0.17 11.52 -12.48
C LEU A 53 -1.69 11.34 -12.42
N MET A 54 -2.22 10.84 -11.30
CA MET A 54 -3.65 10.71 -11.09
C MET A 54 -4.36 12.07 -11.11
N ALA A 55 -3.80 13.07 -10.41
CA ALA A 55 -4.35 14.42 -10.36
C ALA A 55 -4.31 15.10 -11.74
N LEU A 56 -3.18 14.99 -12.45
CA LEU A 56 -3.03 15.48 -13.82
C LEU A 56 -4.06 14.84 -14.74
N SER A 57 -4.16 13.51 -14.72
CA SER A 57 -5.11 12.75 -15.54
C SER A 57 -6.56 13.15 -15.28
N ALA A 58 -6.92 13.42 -14.03
CA ALA A 58 -8.25 13.89 -13.65
C ALA A 58 -8.52 15.30 -14.17
N ALA A 59 -7.60 16.24 -13.95
CA ALA A 59 -7.71 17.63 -14.40
C ALA A 59 -7.85 17.71 -15.93
N GLU A 60 -6.99 17.00 -16.67
CA GLU A 60 -7.08 16.92 -18.13
C GLU A 60 -8.41 16.35 -18.61
N SER A 61 -8.96 15.35 -17.92
CA SER A 61 -10.25 14.76 -18.28
C SER A 61 -11.39 15.78 -18.12
N ILE A 62 -11.35 16.59 -17.05
CA ILE A 62 -12.33 17.66 -16.82
C ILE A 62 -12.19 18.76 -17.88
N ILE A 63 -10.97 19.25 -18.12
CA ILE A 63 -10.70 20.30 -19.12
C ILE A 63 -11.18 19.88 -20.50
N ASN A 64 -10.85 18.64 -20.91
CA ASN A 64 -11.27 18.12 -22.20
C ASN A 64 -12.80 17.96 -22.31
N LYS A 65 -13.47 17.58 -21.21
CA LYS A 65 -14.94 17.47 -21.19
C LYS A 65 -15.63 18.84 -21.33
N ILE A 66 -15.05 19.89 -20.74
CA ILE A 66 -15.55 21.26 -20.89
C ILE A 66 -15.36 21.74 -22.34
N ALA A 67 -14.18 21.50 -22.92
CA ALA A 67 -13.88 21.91 -24.29
C ALA A 67 -14.68 21.11 -25.34
N ASN A 68 -14.96 19.83 -25.06
CA ASN A 68 -15.67 18.93 -25.95
C ASN A 68 -16.80 18.20 -25.18
N PRO A 69 -18.00 18.79 -25.08
CA PRO A 69 -19.10 18.23 -24.29
C PRO A 69 -19.53 16.81 -24.70
N ASP A 70 -19.35 16.44 -25.97
CA ASP A 70 -19.69 15.11 -26.49
C ASP A 70 -18.59 14.06 -26.25
N SER A 71 -17.45 14.44 -25.68
CA SER A 71 -16.37 13.49 -25.36
C SER A 71 -16.81 12.51 -24.26
N HIS A 72 -16.48 11.23 -24.43
CA HIS A 72 -16.74 10.18 -23.45
C HIS A 72 -15.42 9.63 -22.92
N PHE A 73 -15.22 9.76 -21.61
CA PHE A 73 -14.08 9.16 -20.92
C PHE A 73 -14.54 7.92 -20.16
N GLY A 74 -13.91 6.79 -20.46
CA GLY A 74 -14.07 5.55 -19.68
C GLY A 74 -13.15 5.53 -18.46
N ARG A 75 -12.92 4.34 -17.90
CA ARG A 75 -11.99 4.13 -16.80
C ARG A 75 -10.54 4.36 -17.26
N LYS A 76 -9.83 5.28 -16.62
CA LYS A 76 -8.37 5.41 -16.69
C LYS A 76 -7.75 4.68 -15.49
N THR A 77 -6.80 3.79 -15.74
CA THR A 77 -6.05 3.09 -14.68
C THR A 77 -4.72 3.80 -14.46
N ILE A 78 -4.43 4.18 -13.22
CA ILE A 78 -3.13 4.72 -12.82
C ILE A 78 -2.35 3.59 -12.15
N CYS A 79 -1.15 3.30 -12.64
CA CYS A 79 -0.29 2.30 -12.04
C CYS A 79 0.31 2.83 -10.74
N GLY A 80 0.45 1.95 -9.76
CA GLY A 80 1.22 2.19 -8.55
C GLY A 80 2.35 1.18 -8.41
N SER A 81 3.09 1.27 -7.31
CA SER A 81 4.21 0.38 -7.00
C SER A 81 4.11 -0.13 -5.57
N LEU A 82 4.55 -1.38 -5.35
CA LEU A 82 4.71 -1.92 -4.01
C LEU A 82 6.11 -1.59 -3.49
N THR A 83 6.19 -0.81 -2.42
CA THR A 83 7.44 -0.53 -1.72
C THR A 83 7.52 -1.41 -0.48
N VAL A 84 8.28 -2.51 -0.59
CA VAL A 84 8.51 -3.46 0.50
C VAL A 84 9.52 -2.88 1.49
N ARG A 85 9.15 -2.85 2.77
CA ARG A 85 9.98 -2.41 3.90
C ARG A 85 9.98 -3.48 5.00
N GLN A 86 10.12 -3.06 6.26
CA GLN A 86 10.37 -3.94 7.41
C GLN A 86 9.10 -4.33 8.17
N SER A 87 7.94 -3.77 7.86
CA SER A 87 6.68 -4.13 8.54
C SER A 87 6.00 -5.39 8.01
N SER A 88 6.56 -6.04 6.98
CA SER A 88 6.02 -7.27 6.40
C SER A 88 7.10 -8.32 6.24
N ALA A 89 6.78 -9.57 6.57
CA ALA A 89 7.66 -10.71 6.37
C ALA A 89 6.94 -11.81 5.58
N ARG A 90 7.74 -12.68 4.95
CA ARG A 90 7.21 -13.93 4.37
C ARG A 90 6.76 -14.82 5.52
N ILE A 91 5.54 -15.34 5.43
CA ILE A 91 5.12 -16.44 6.30
C ILE A 91 5.67 -17.72 5.68
N THR A 92 6.54 -18.42 6.40
CA THR A 92 6.94 -19.81 6.09
C THR A 92 6.36 -20.72 7.15
N PRO A 93 5.13 -21.22 6.98
CA PRO A 93 4.64 -22.32 7.81
C PRO A 93 5.52 -23.55 7.56
N ALA A 94 5.77 -24.36 8.60
CA ALA A 94 6.60 -25.56 8.48
C ALA A 94 6.12 -26.52 7.36
N GLU A 95 4.82 -26.50 7.04
CA GLU A 95 4.19 -27.27 5.97
C GLU A 95 4.62 -26.84 4.55
N TRP A 96 5.12 -25.61 4.39
CA TRP A 96 5.54 -25.07 3.09
C TRP A 96 6.96 -25.52 2.72
N ASP A 97 7.79 -25.88 3.70
CA ASP A 97 9.09 -26.49 3.45
C ASP A 97 8.96 -27.89 2.82
N SER A 98 7.85 -28.60 3.08
CA SER A 98 7.55 -29.87 2.40
C SER A 98 7.16 -29.71 0.93
N LEU A 99 6.61 -28.57 0.52
CA LEU A 99 6.25 -28.30 -0.89
C LEU A 99 7.47 -27.95 -1.75
N ASN A 100 8.51 -27.39 -1.13
CA ASN A 100 9.80 -27.12 -1.81
C ASN A 100 10.60 -28.40 -2.13
N ARG A 101 10.17 -29.58 -1.67
CA ARG A 101 10.83 -30.88 -1.95
C ARG A 101 10.42 -31.52 -3.29
N PHE A 102 9.40 -30.98 -3.96
CA PHE A 102 8.95 -31.42 -5.28
C PHE A 102 9.40 -30.48 -6.41
N GLY A 103 10.41 -29.66 -6.17
CA GLY A 103 11.11 -28.89 -7.20
C GLY A 103 12.00 -29.78 -8.06
#